data_AF-A0A183E8Q4-F1
#
_entry.id   AF-A0A183E8Q4-F1
#
_cell.length_a   1.000
_cell.length_b   1.000
_cell.length_c   1.000
_cell.angle_alpha   90.00
_cell.angle_beta   90.00
_cell.angle_gamma   90.00
#
_symmetry.space_group_name_H-M   'P 1'
#
loop_
_entity.id
_entity.type
_entity.pdbx_description
1 polymer ?
#
loop_
_entity_poly.entity_id
_entity_poly.type
_entity_poly.pdbx_seq_one_letter_code
_entity_poly.pdbx_strand_id
1 'polypeptide(L)'
;MQHVLCTGNLCTRETFDYLKSLASDIHVARGDFDDVLANYPDTKVVTVGQFRIGLCHGHQVVPWGDQKRLELLARQMDVDVLITGHTHVCQTFEHEGRFYVNPGSATGAFSPIQK
;
A
#
# COMPACT_ATOMS: atom_id res chain seq x y z
N MET A 1 -17.82 -9.91 -0.67
CA MET A 1 -17.45 -8.95 -1.75
C MET A 1 -15.94 -8.99 -1.89
N GLN A 2 -15.39 -8.87 -3.09
CA GLN A 2 -13.93 -8.93 -3.32
C GLN A 2 -13.39 -7.51 -3.41
N HIS A 3 -12.25 -7.24 -2.77
CA HIS A 3 -11.60 -5.92 -2.72
C HIS A 3 -10.20 -6.00 -3.32
N VAL A 4 -9.74 -4.92 -3.96
CA VAL A 4 -8.34 -4.74 -4.37
C VAL A 4 -7.77 -3.55 -3.62
N LEU A 5 -6.64 -3.79 -2.95
CA LEU A 5 -5.87 -2.78 -2.22
C LEU A 5 -4.55 -2.57 -2.97
N CYS A 6 -4.40 -1.41 -3.62
CA CYS A 6 -3.24 -1.05 -4.41
C CYS A 6 -2.42 0.03 -3.70
N THR A 7 -1.12 -0.23 -3.50
CA THR A 7 -0.21 0.70 -2.82
C THR A 7 0.10 1.95 -3.65
N GLY A 8 -0.21 1.99 -4.94
CA GLY A 8 0.03 3.14 -5.83
C GLY A 8 1.08 2.83 -6.91
N ASN A 9 1.60 3.89 -7.54
CA ASN A 9 2.49 3.84 -8.70
C ASN A 9 1.89 3.03 -9.86
N LEU A 10 0.61 3.29 -10.14
CA LEU A 10 -0.05 2.80 -11.35
C LEU A 10 0.41 3.59 -12.58
N CYS A 11 0.64 4.90 -12.39
CA CYS A 11 1.16 5.86 -13.36
C CYS A 11 0.35 6.05 -14.65
N THR A 12 -0.64 5.21 -14.93
CA THR A 12 -1.52 5.30 -16.10
C THR A 12 -2.95 4.92 -15.76
N ARG A 13 -3.89 5.48 -16.54
CA ARG A 13 -5.31 5.14 -16.45
C ARG A 13 -5.58 3.69 -16.86
N GLU A 14 -4.84 3.16 -17.83
CA GLU A 14 -5.00 1.80 -18.33
C GLU A 14 -4.80 0.76 -17.21
N THR A 15 -3.79 0.94 -16.35
CA THR A 15 -3.55 0.04 -15.22
C THR A 15 -4.68 0.10 -14.20
N PHE A 16 -5.24 1.29 -13.95
CA PHE A 16 -6.40 1.44 -13.06
C PHE A 16 -7.66 0.78 -13.64
N ASP A 17 -7.92 0.94 -14.94
CA ASP A 17 -9.04 0.31 -15.63
C ASP A 17 -8.89 -1.23 -15.66
N TYR A 18 -7.65 -1.74 -15.77
CA TYR A 18 -7.34 -3.15 -15.58
C TYR A 18 -7.72 -3.62 -14.16
N LEU A 19 -7.34 -2.91 -13.11
CA LEU A 19 -7.70 -3.29 -11.73
C LEU A 19 -9.23 -3.34 -11.54
N LYS A 20 -9.97 -2.40 -12.11
CA LYS A 20 -11.45 -2.40 -12.11
C LYS A 20 -12.07 -3.61 -12.79
N SER A 21 -11.38 -4.24 -13.73
CA SER A 21 -11.85 -5.49 -14.35
C SER A 21 -11.75 -6.70 -13.41
N LEU A 22 -10.90 -6.63 -12.39
CA LEU A 22 -10.68 -7.71 -11.42
C LEU A 22 -11.66 -7.66 -10.24
N ALA A 23 -12.02 -6.47 -9.79
CA ALA A 23 -12.93 -6.28 -8.66
C ALA A 23 -13.73 -4.99 -8.76
N SER A 24 -14.92 -4.98 -8.18
CA SER A 24 -15.78 -3.80 -8.12
C SER A 24 -15.29 -2.75 -7.13
N ASP A 25 -14.62 -3.17 -6.05
CA ASP A 25 -14.15 -2.28 -4.98
C ASP A 25 -12.62 -2.15 -5.01
N ILE A 26 -12.15 -1.04 -5.60
CA ILE A 26 -10.73 -0.73 -5.80
C ILE A 26 -10.35 0.41 -4.87
N HIS A 27 -9.31 0.19 -4.07
CA HIS A 27 -8.73 1.19 -3.19
C HIS A 27 -7.27 1.41 -3.58
N VAL A 28 -6.92 2.65 -3.89
CA VAL A 28 -5.56 3.03 -4.31
C VAL A 28 -5.05 4.07 -3.32
N ALA A 29 -3.83 3.88 -2.81
CA ALA A 29 -3.07 4.94 -2.17
C ALA A 29 -2.15 5.60 -3.19
N ARG A 30 -1.84 6.87 -2.99
CA ARG A 30 -1.03 7.66 -3.91
C ARG A 30 0.45 7.28 -3.83
N GLY A 31 0.98 6.82 -4.96
CA GLY A 31 2.41 6.66 -5.17
C GLY A 31 3.12 7.98 -5.49
N ASP A 32 4.44 7.99 -5.37
CA ASP A 32 5.30 9.14 -5.66
C ASP A 32 5.38 9.47 -7.16
N PHE A 33 5.08 8.50 -8.03
CA PHE A 33 5.04 8.66 -9.49
C PHE A 33 3.63 8.72 -10.08
N ASP A 34 2.58 8.59 -9.26
CA ASP A 34 1.21 8.75 -9.74
C ASP A 34 0.91 10.21 -10.09
N ASP A 35 0.14 10.41 -11.17
CA ASP A 35 -0.30 11.74 -11.60
C ASP A 35 -1.15 12.41 -10.51
N VAL A 36 -0.84 13.68 -10.22
CA VAL A 36 -1.58 14.51 -9.27
C VAL A 36 -3.07 14.61 -9.66
N LEU A 37 -3.37 14.60 -10.95
CA LEU A 37 -4.75 14.65 -11.47
C LEU A 37 -5.57 13.40 -11.13
N ALA A 38 -4.92 12.28 -10.79
CA ALA A 38 -5.61 11.05 -10.40
C ALA A 38 -6.29 11.15 -9.02
N ASN A 39 -5.93 12.15 -8.21
CA ASN A 39 -6.56 12.48 -6.92
C ASN A 39 -6.68 11.29 -5.95
N TYR A 40 -5.66 10.41 -5.93
CA TYR A 40 -5.57 9.34 -4.94
C TYR A 40 -5.18 9.90 -3.56
N PRO A 41 -5.72 9.36 -2.46
CA PRO A 41 -5.32 9.78 -1.12
C PRO A 41 -3.95 9.21 -0.75
N ASP A 42 -3.17 9.93 0.06
CA ASP A 42 -1.86 9.45 0.54
C ASP A 42 -1.99 8.22 1.43
N THR A 43 -3.03 8.20 2.28
CA THR A 43 -3.37 7.08 3.14
C THR A 43 -4.86 6.78 3.06
N LYS A 44 -5.23 5.52 3.25
CA LYS A 44 -6.63 5.09 3.28
C LYS A 44 -6.81 3.98 4.31
N VAL A 45 -7.92 4.01 5.04
CA VAL A 45 -8.33 2.91 5.92
C VAL A 45 -9.58 2.29 5.33
N VAL A 46 -9.59 0.97 5.20
CA VAL A 46 -10.71 0.17 4.71
C VAL A 46 -11.00 -0.92 5.72
N THR A 47 -12.28 -1.14 6.03
CA THR A 47 -12.71 -2.24 6.90
C THR A 47 -13.18 -3.41 6.04
N VAL A 48 -12.54 -4.56 6.17
CA VAL A 48 -12.93 -5.80 5.48
C VAL A 48 -13.16 -6.88 6.53
N GLY A 49 -14.44 -7.25 6.70
CA GLY A 49 -14.85 -8.12 7.80
C GLY A 49 -14.59 -7.44 9.15
N GLN A 50 -13.81 -8.11 10.01
CA GLN A 50 -13.43 -7.60 11.34
C GLN A 50 -12.11 -6.82 11.34
N PHE A 51 -11.40 -6.75 10.22
CA PHE A 51 -10.08 -6.14 10.14
C PHE A 51 -10.17 -4.71 9.59
N ARG A 52 -9.48 -3.80 10.27
CA ARG A 52 -9.16 -2.46 9.77
C ARG A 52 -7.82 -2.52 9.05
N ILE A 53 -7.84 -2.21 7.77
CA ILE A 53 -6.69 -2.30 6.88
C ILE A 53 -6.26 -0.90 6.48
N GLY A 54 -5.05 -0.51 6.86
CA GLY A 54 -4.40 0.71 6.42
C GLY A 54 -3.66 0.48 5.11
N LEU A 55 -3.75 1.44 4.21
CA LEU A 55 -3.09 1.42 2.91
C LEU A 55 -2.31 2.73 2.72
N CYS A 56 -1.04 2.62 2.37
CA CYS A 56 -0.13 3.73 2.12
C CYS A 56 0.91 3.28 1.08
N HIS A 57 1.43 4.19 0.25
CA HIS A 57 2.49 3.81 -0.69
C HIS A 57 3.79 3.46 0.03
N GLY A 58 4.15 4.21 1.09
CA GLY A 58 5.35 3.94 1.89
C GLY A 58 6.55 4.83 1.56
N HIS A 59 6.50 5.63 0.48
CA HIS A 59 7.55 6.63 0.18
C HIS A 59 7.63 7.72 1.27
N GLN A 60 6.52 7.92 1.99
CA GLN A 60 6.39 8.85 3.11
C GLN A 60 7.04 8.32 4.40
N VAL A 61 7.34 7.02 4.47
CA VAL A 61 7.90 6.37 5.67
C VAL A 61 9.42 6.46 5.61
N VAL A 62 10.01 7.36 6.39
CA VAL A 62 11.46 7.61 6.37
C VAL A 62 12.10 7.21 7.72
N PRO A 63 13.11 6.34 7.74
CA PRO A 63 13.73 5.64 6.61
C PRO A 63 12.81 4.61 5.93
N TRP A 64 13.01 4.39 4.63
CA TRP A 64 12.18 3.49 3.83
C TRP A 64 12.24 2.06 4.36
N GLY A 65 11.07 1.47 4.63
CA GLY A 65 10.97 0.11 5.17
C GLY A 65 11.38 -0.02 6.65
N ASP A 66 11.62 1.09 7.36
CA ASP A 66 11.94 1.03 8.79
C ASP A 66 10.75 0.49 9.59
N GLN A 67 10.98 -0.61 10.30
CA GLN A 67 9.94 -1.32 11.03
C GLN A 67 9.29 -0.45 12.11
N LYS A 68 10.06 0.35 12.86
CA LYS A 68 9.52 1.20 13.94
C LYS A 68 8.65 2.33 13.38
N ARG A 69 9.01 2.86 12.21
CA ARG A 69 8.19 3.86 11.51
C ARG A 69 6.89 3.27 10.98
N LEU A 70 6.93 2.04 10.46
CA LEU A 70 5.73 1.32 10.04
C LEU A 70 4.79 1.05 11.24
N GLU A 71 5.33 0.64 12.39
CA GLU A 71 4.55 0.45 13.62
C GLU A 71 3.90 1.76 14.10
N LEU A 72 4.64 2.88 14.06
CA LEU A 72 4.09 4.18 14.38
C LEU A 72 2.95 4.56 13.43
N LEU A 73 3.12 4.34 12.12
CA LEU A 73 2.08 4.61 11.13
C LEU A 73 0.84 3.75 11.37
N ALA A 74 1.00 2.45 11.64
CA ALA A 74 -0.11 1.56 11.94
C ALA A 74 -0.89 2.00 13.19
N ARG A 75 -0.18 2.45 14.24
CA ARG A 75 -0.81 2.99 15.46
C ARG A 75 -1.51 4.33 15.20
N GLN A 76 -0.93 5.21 14.39
CA GLN A 76 -1.53 6.49 14.02
C GLN A 76 -2.81 6.31 13.19
N MET A 77 -2.82 5.34 12.28
CA MET A 77 -3.99 4.99 11.47
C MET A 77 -5.01 4.14 12.24
N ASP A 78 -4.62 3.60 13.41
CA ASP A 78 -5.42 2.71 14.24
C ASP A 78 -5.93 1.50 13.44
N VAL A 79 -4.99 0.72 12.90
CA VAL A 79 -5.28 -0.43 12.01
C VAL A 79 -4.71 -1.73 12.55
N ASP A 80 -5.36 -2.83 12.18
CA ASP A 80 -4.95 -4.21 12.49
C ASP A 80 -3.93 -4.73 11.47
N VAL A 81 -4.10 -4.29 10.20
CA VAL A 81 -3.22 -4.64 9.08
C VAL A 81 -2.73 -3.36 8.43
N LEU A 82 -1.43 -3.19 8.26
CA LEU A 82 -0.84 -2.10 7.49
C LEU A 82 -0.24 -2.63 6.19
N ILE A 83 -0.71 -2.10 5.06
CA ILE A 83 -0.19 -2.40 3.72
C ILE A 83 0.64 -1.22 3.23
N THR A 84 1.91 -1.46 2.95
CA THR A 84 2.85 -0.49 2.37
C THR A 84 3.58 -1.05 1.17
N GLY A 85 4.01 -0.21 0.25
CA GLY A 85 4.82 -0.59 -0.92
C GLY A 85 6.20 0.05 -0.89
N HIS A 86 6.53 0.76 -1.98
CA HIS A 86 7.75 1.54 -2.21
C HIS A 86 9.08 0.76 -2.27
N THR A 87 9.31 -0.22 -1.40
CA THR A 87 10.60 -0.97 -1.38
C THR A 87 10.73 -1.99 -2.53
N HIS A 88 9.60 -2.36 -3.14
CA HIS A 88 9.45 -3.42 -4.14
C HIS A 88 9.87 -4.82 -3.66
N VAL A 89 10.05 -5.01 -2.34
CA VAL A 89 10.33 -6.31 -1.73
C VAL A 89 9.02 -6.88 -1.19
N CYS A 90 8.61 -8.05 -1.69
CA CYS A 90 7.46 -8.77 -1.13
C CYS A 90 7.83 -9.29 0.27
N GLN A 91 7.15 -8.79 1.30
CA GLN A 91 7.43 -9.11 2.68
C GLN A 91 6.16 -9.07 3.52
N THR A 92 6.05 -9.99 4.47
CA THR A 92 4.99 -9.98 5.48
C THR A 92 5.59 -10.28 6.83
N PHE A 93 5.15 -9.57 7.86
CA PHE A 93 5.51 -9.87 9.25
C PHE A 93 4.40 -9.47 10.21
N GLU A 94 4.42 -10.07 11.39
CA GLU A 94 3.54 -9.72 12.51
C GLU A 94 4.37 -9.08 13.61
N HIS A 95 3.87 -8.00 14.19
CA HIS A 95 4.50 -7.37 15.36
C HIS A 95 3.44 -6.75 16.27
N GLU A 96 3.54 -7.03 17.57
CA GLU A 96 2.59 -6.53 18.59
C GLU A 96 1.11 -6.75 18.23
N GLY A 97 0.77 -7.92 17.67
CA GLY A 97 -0.60 -8.28 17.30
C GLY A 97 -1.15 -7.53 16.08
N ARG A 98 -0.29 -6.85 15.31
CA ARG A 98 -0.63 -6.24 14.02
C ARG A 98 0.13 -6.91 12.88
N PHE A 99 -0.50 -6.96 11.70
CA PHE A 99 0.10 -7.49 10.49
C PHE A 99 0.62 -6.38 9.59
N TYR A 100 1.78 -6.59 9.00
CA TYR A 100 2.42 -5.69 8.07
C TYR A 100 2.67 -6.42 6.77
N VAL A 101 2.20 -5.84 5.67
CA VAL A 101 2.23 -6.46 4.36
C VAL A 101 2.84 -5.49 3.36
N ASN A 102 3.81 -5.98 2.61
CA ASN A 102 4.32 -5.35 1.42
C ASN A 102 4.19 -6.33 0.26
N PRO A 103 3.35 -6.05 -0.76
CA PRO A 103 3.18 -6.95 -1.90
C PRO A 103 4.39 -6.95 -2.84
N GLY A 104 5.34 -6.03 -2.67
CA GLY A 104 6.40 -5.78 -3.65
C GLY A 104 5.88 -5.09 -4.91
N SER A 105 6.67 -5.14 -5.98
CA SER A 105 6.24 -4.65 -7.30
C SER A 105 5.69 -5.81 -8.13
N ALA A 106 4.43 -5.70 -8.55
CA ALA A 106 3.78 -6.71 -9.41
C ALA A 106 4.47 -6.89 -10.78
N THR A 107 5.19 -5.86 -11.24
CA THR A 107 5.91 -5.87 -12.53
C THR A 107 7.41 -6.11 -12.38
N GLY A 108 7.92 -6.28 -11.15
CA GLY A 108 9.36 -6.38 -10.90
C GLY A 108 10.12 -5.09 -11.22
N ALA A 109 9.47 -3.92 -11.09
CA ALA A 109 10.10 -2.63 -11.35
C ALA A 109 11.35 -2.41 -10.50
N PHE A 110 12.34 -1.69 -11.06
CA PHE A 110 13.59 -1.37 -10.37
C PHE A 110 13.34 -0.72 -9.00
N SER A 111 14.12 -1.11 -8.00
CA SER A 111 14.13 -0.50 -6.66
C SER A 111 15.54 -0.10 -6.27
N PRO A 112 15.76 1.15 -5.82
CA PRO A 112 17.08 1.60 -5.38
C PRO A 112 17.50 1.00 -4.03
N ILE A 113 16.60 0.27 -3.35
CA ILE A 113 16.81 -0.29 -2.02
C ILE A 113 17.35 -1.73 -2.10
N GLN A 114 17.07 -2.45 -3.19
CA GLN A 114 17.60 -3.80 -3.40
C GLN A 114 19.06 -3.71 -3.90
N LYS A 115 19.95 -4.42 -3.21
CA LYS A 115 21.35 -4.61 -3.62
C LYS A 115 21.48 -5.76 -4.59
#